data_AF-A0A3R6ZGS3-F1
#
_entry.id   AF-A0A3R6ZGS3-F1
#
_cell.length_a   1.000
_cell.length_b   1.000
_cell.length_c   1.000
_cell.angle_alpha   90.00
_cell.angle_beta   90.00
_cell.angle_gamma   90.00
#
_symmetry.space_group_name_H-M   'P 1'
#
loop_
_entity.id
_entity.type
_entity.pdbx_description
1 polymer ?
#
loop_
_entity_poly.entity_id
_entity_poly.type
_entity_poly.pdbx_seq_one_letter_code
_entity_poly.pdbx_strand_id
1 'polypeptide(L)'
;MVIGWVSSESKPTPQPKQQLRECEAPCRDGSLNFDTLSLLTPADRSYCQQLTFGSSARGCFNMEPNMTFLNQAMCGFTPRPVLNAQSYFVNRMELNPDRFLRRELPTLLRRSAEKLAEVVGADSEDVVFVPNISHGVNAVLRSMD
;
A
#
# COMPACT_ATOMS: atom_id res chain seq x y z
N MET A 1 -49.40 9.71 -14.63
CA MET A 1 -49.33 8.23 -14.66
C MET A 1 -48.22 7.82 -13.68
N VAL A 2 -48.60 7.43 -12.46
CA VAL A 2 -47.66 7.06 -11.38
C VAL A 2 -47.50 5.55 -11.42
N ILE A 3 -46.29 5.07 -11.66
CA ILE A 3 -45.98 3.63 -11.61
C ILE A 3 -45.52 3.33 -10.18
N GLY A 4 -46.40 2.69 -9.40
CA GLY A 4 -46.09 2.23 -8.05
C GLY A 4 -45.22 0.99 -8.09
N TRP A 5 -44.14 0.98 -7.31
CA TRP A 5 -43.31 -0.20 -7.09
C TRP A 5 -43.74 -0.87 -5.77
N VAL A 6 -44.21 -2.11 -5.84
CA VAL A 6 -44.52 -2.93 -4.66
C VAL A 6 -43.24 -3.65 -4.25
N SER A 7 -42.70 -3.29 -3.08
CA SER A 7 -41.58 -3.99 -2.46
C SER A 7 -42.11 -5.20 -1.71
N SER A 8 -41.73 -6.42 -2.11
CA SER A 8 -41.98 -7.62 -1.32
C SER A 8 -40.88 -7.75 -0.26
N GLU A 9 -41.21 -7.44 1.00
CA GLU A 9 -40.31 -7.65 2.13
C GLU A 9 -40.19 -9.16 2.44
N SER A 10 -39.13 -9.80 1.92
CA SER A 10 -38.64 -11.05 2.49
C SER A 10 -37.74 -10.72 3.70
N LYS A 11 -38.17 -11.10 4.91
CA LYS A 11 -37.35 -10.97 6.12
C LYS A 11 -36.00 -11.69 5.92
N PRO A 12 -34.86 -11.05 6.20
CA PRO A 12 -33.57 -11.72 6.09
C PRO A 12 -33.43 -12.76 7.20
N THR A 13 -33.17 -14.01 6.79
CA THR A 13 -32.78 -15.11 7.66
C THR A 13 -31.51 -14.71 8.44
N PRO A 14 -31.45 -14.87 9.77
CA PRO A 14 -30.27 -14.49 10.54
C PRO A 14 -29.11 -15.39 10.15
N GLN A 15 -28.13 -14.83 9.44
CA GLN A 15 -26.88 -15.51 9.16
C GLN A 15 -26.15 -15.74 10.49
N PRO A 16 -25.56 -16.93 10.71
CA PRO A 16 -24.78 -17.15 11.91
C PRO A 16 -23.64 -16.13 11.94
N LYS A 17 -23.50 -15.43 13.08
CA LYS A 17 -22.39 -14.52 13.33
C LYS A 17 -21.10 -15.33 13.24
N GLN A 18 -20.51 -15.43 12.06
CA GLN A 18 -19.10 -15.77 11.92
C GLN A 18 -18.38 -14.67 12.67
N GLN A 19 -17.86 -15.04 13.83
CA GLN A 19 -16.92 -14.24 14.58
C GLN A 19 -15.71 -14.10 13.67
N LEU A 20 -15.73 -13.06 12.83
CA LEU A 20 -14.59 -12.58 12.09
C LEU A 20 -13.54 -12.37 13.16
N ARG A 21 -12.56 -13.27 13.21
CA ARG A 21 -11.32 -12.98 13.92
C ARG A 21 -10.84 -11.71 13.24
N GLU A 22 -10.97 -10.57 13.92
CA GLU A 22 -10.34 -9.35 13.48
C GLU A 22 -8.86 -9.69 13.34
N CYS A 23 -8.42 -9.87 12.09
CA CYS A 23 -7.02 -10.01 11.80
C CYS A 23 -6.41 -8.64 12.06
N GLU A 24 -6.08 -8.36 13.32
CA GLU A 24 -5.23 -7.24 13.67
C GLU A 24 -3.89 -7.46 12.98
N ALA A 25 -3.66 -6.72 11.91
CA ALA A 25 -2.35 -6.63 11.29
C ALA A 25 -1.36 -6.14 12.35
N PRO A 26 -0.17 -6.76 12.52
CA PRO A 26 0.76 -6.33 13.55
C PRO A 26 1.32 -4.95 13.18
N CYS A 27 0.86 -3.89 13.85
CA CYS A 27 1.56 -2.61 13.89
C CYS A 27 2.56 -2.68 15.05
N ARG A 28 3.80 -3.09 14.77
CA ARG A 28 4.90 -2.98 15.73
C ARG A 28 5.99 -2.09 15.15
N ASP A 29 6.60 -1.28 16.03
CA ASP A 29 7.72 -0.37 15.73
C ASP A 29 8.94 -1.18 15.29
N GLY A 30 9.00 -1.51 14.00
CA GLY A 30 10.07 -2.29 13.41
C GLY A 30 11.26 -1.40 13.08
N SER A 31 12.48 -1.86 13.38
CA SER A 31 13.70 -1.25 12.85
C SER A 31 13.90 -1.66 11.39
N LEU A 32 14.29 -0.71 10.52
CA LEU A 32 14.57 -1.01 9.10
C LEU A 32 15.69 -2.05 8.98
N ASN A 33 15.40 -3.17 8.35
CA ASN A 33 16.42 -4.11 7.92
C ASN A 33 17.04 -3.59 6.62
N PHE A 34 18.31 -3.19 6.66
CA PHE A 34 18.99 -2.56 5.51
C PHE A 34 19.35 -3.54 4.39
N ASP A 35 19.49 -4.84 4.68
CA ASP A 35 19.81 -5.85 3.67
C ASP A 35 18.59 -6.16 2.79
N THR A 36 17.41 -6.17 3.39
CA THR A 36 16.13 -6.48 2.71
C THR A 36 15.29 -5.24 2.39
N LEU A 37 15.74 -4.06 2.83
CA LEU A 37 15.04 -2.78 2.76
C LEU A 37 13.58 -2.87 3.24
N SER A 38 13.38 -3.55 4.37
CA SER A 38 12.03 -3.87 4.87
C SER A 38 11.90 -3.60 6.35
N LEU A 39 10.72 -3.09 6.73
CA LEU A 39 10.28 -2.93 8.11
C LEU A 39 9.40 -4.10 8.57
N LEU A 40 9.10 -5.04 7.69
CA LEU A 40 8.30 -6.21 8.01
C LEU A 40 9.11 -7.16 8.89
N THR A 41 8.58 -7.47 10.07
CA THR A 41 9.09 -8.54 10.90
C THR A 41 8.83 -9.91 10.23
N PRO A 42 9.52 -10.99 10.64
CA PRO A 42 9.20 -12.34 10.15
C PRO A 42 7.73 -12.73 10.37
N ALA A 43 7.11 -12.24 11.45
CA ALA A 43 5.69 -12.45 11.72
C ALA A 43 4.81 -11.73 10.70
N ASP A 44 5.12 -10.47 10.35
CA ASP A 44 4.38 -9.71 9.34
C ASP A 44 4.47 -10.37 7.96
N ARG A 45 5.66 -10.87 7.60
CA ARG A 45 5.86 -11.61 6.34
C ARG A 45 5.03 -12.89 6.31
N SER A 46 5.04 -13.65 7.40
CA SER A 46 4.24 -14.87 7.53
C SER A 46 2.74 -14.58 7.42
N TYR A 47 2.27 -13.51 8.07
CA TYR A 47 0.89 -13.04 7.95
C TYR A 47 0.52 -12.70 6.49
N CYS A 48 1.36 -11.90 5.81
CA CYS A 48 1.12 -11.55 4.41
C CYS A 48 1.11 -12.77 3.47
N GLN A 49 1.95 -13.78 3.73
CA GLN A 49 2.01 -15.01 2.95
C GLN A 49 0.77 -15.92 3.14
N GLN A 50 0.14 -15.84 4.31
CA GLN A 50 -1.06 -16.62 4.65
C GLN A 50 -2.36 -15.87 4.31
N LEU A 51 -2.26 -14.66 3.77
CA LEU A 51 -3.42 -13.81 3.51
C LEU A 51 -4.26 -14.37 2.35
N THR A 52 -5.50 -14.76 2.64
CA THR A 52 -6.48 -15.11 1.60
C THR A 52 -7.08 -13.83 1.00
N PHE A 53 -7.16 -13.76 -0.32
CA PHE A 53 -7.83 -12.66 -1.03
C PHE A 53 -9.34 -12.59 -0.73
N GLY A 54 -9.95 -11.43 -0.98
CA GLY A 54 -11.36 -11.17 -0.72
C GLY A 54 -11.59 -10.33 0.55
N SER A 55 -12.72 -10.53 1.22
CA SER A 55 -13.10 -9.76 2.42
C SER A 55 -12.11 -9.92 3.58
N SER A 56 -11.44 -11.07 3.70
CA SER A 56 -10.39 -11.32 4.68
C SER A 56 -9.19 -10.37 4.55
N ALA A 57 -8.85 -9.97 3.32
CA ALA A 57 -7.75 -9.04 3.06
C ALA A 57 -8.09 -7.59 3.46
N ARG A 58 -9.36 -7.27 3.75
CA ARG A 58 -9.77 -5.91 4.12
C ARG A 58 -9.07 -5.42 5.39
N GLY A 59 -8.76 -6.31 6.32
CA GLY A 59 -8.01 -5.99 7.55
C GLY A 59 -6.62 -5.41 7.30
N CYS A 60 -6.05 -5.62 6.11
CA CYS A 60 -4.76 -5.07 5.72
C CYS A 60 -4.81 -3.58 5.36
N PHE A 61 -6.00 -2.98 5.23
CA PHE A 61 -6.17 -1.59 4.80
C PHE A 61 -6.81 -0.75 5.90
N ASN A 62 -6.66 0.57 5.80
CA ASN A 62 -7.36 1.52 6.67
C ASN A 62 -8.61 2.04 5.94
N MET A 63 -9.62 1.18 5.81
CA MET A 63 -10.88 1.51 5.13
C MET A 63 -11.99 1.80 6.15
N GLU A 64 -12.88 2.71 5.82
CA GLU A 64 -14.08 2.98 6.63
C GLU A 64 -14.91 1.69 6.83
N PRO A 65 -15.43 1.42 8.04
CA PRO A 65 -16.33 0.31 8.27
C PRO A 65 -17.57 0.41 7.36
N ASN A 66 -18.02 -0.71 6.78
CA ASN A 66 -19.22 -0.81 5.93
C ASN A 66 -19.17 -0.10 4.56
N MET A 67 -18.04 0.46 4.14
CA MET A 67 -17.87 1.02 2.79
C MET A 67 -17.45 -0.05 1.77
N THR A 68 -18.18 -0.13 0.65
CA THR A 68 -17.76 -0.91 -0.54
C THR A 68 -17.16 0.04 -1.57
N PHE A 69 -15.83 0.05 -1.68
CA PHE A 69 -15.14 0.92 -2.63
C PHE A 69 -14.86 0.17 -3.94
N LEU A 70 -15.50 0.62 -5.01
CA LEU A 70 -15.43 -0.02 -6.33
C LEU A 70 -14.46 0.69 -7.31
N ASN A 71 -13.99 1.89 -6.98
CA ASN A 71 -13.15 2.71 -7.86
C ASN A 71 -11.66 2.73 -7.46
N GLN A 72 -11.08 1.54 -7.27
CA GLN A 72 -9.68 1.40 -6.83
C GLN A 72 -8.68 2.06 -7.78
N ALA A 73 -9.00 2.12 -9.08
CA ALA A 73 -8.13 2.69 -10.11
C ALA A 73 -7.87 4.20 -9.95
N MET A 74 -8.75 4.93 -9.25
CA MET A 74 -8.61 6.38 -9.10
C MET A 74 -7.61 6.77 -8.01
N CYS A 75 -7.76 6.21 -6.79
CA CYS A 75 -6.95 6.62 -5.63
C CYS A 75 -6.44 5.47 -4.74
N GLY A 76 -6.85 4.22 -5.00
CA GLY A 76 -6.43 3.04 -4.25
C GLY A 76 -6.59 3.10 -2.72
N PHE A 77 -6.17 2.02 -2.04
CA PHE A 77 -5.86 2.05 -0.61
C PHE A 77 -4.48 1.50 -0.40
N THR A 78 -3.68 2.22 0.39
CA THR A 78 -2.35 1.75 0.77
C THR A 78 -2.48 0.72 1.90
N PRO A 79 -1.88 -0.48 1.77
CA PRO A 79 -1.83 -1.44 2.86
C PRO A 79 -1.15 -0.86 4.11
N ARG A 80 -1.64 -1.22 5.30
CA ARG A 80 -1.10 -0.77 6.60
C ARG A 80 0.42 -0.95 6.74
N PRO A 81 1.03 -2.08 6.31
CA PRO A 81 2.49 -2.20 6.43
C PRO A 81 3.26 -1.17 5.60
N VAL A 82 2.69 -0.71 4.47
CA VAL A 82 3.29 0.35 3.65
C VAL A 82 3.11 1.72 4.32
N LEU A 83 1.95 1.99 4.95
CA LEU A 83 1.73 3.21 5.73
C LEU A 83 2.68 3.30 6.95
N ASN A 84 2.95 2.18 7.61
CA ASN A 84 3.93 2.11 8.70
C ASN A 84 5.33 2.44 8.18
N ALA A 85 5.69 1.93 7.01
CA ALA A 85 6.97 2.24 6.38
C ALA A 85 7.11 3.71 6.01
N GLN A 86 6.05 4.31 5.45
CA GLN A 86 6.00 5.74 5.18
C GLN A 86 6.23 6.55 6.46
N SER A 87 5.49 6.24 7.53
CA SER A 87 5.59 6.92 8.82
C SER A 87 6.99 6.81 9.41
N TYR A 88 7.63 5.63 9.31
CA TYR A 88 9.02 5.43 9.72
C TYR A 88 9.98 6.40 9.01
N PHE A 89 9.89 6.51 7.68
CA PHE A 89 10.78 7.38 6.91
C PHE A 89 10.51 8.87 7.16
N VAL A 90 9.25 9.27 7.38
CA VAL A 90 8.91 10.63 7.80
C VAL A 90 9.58 10.96 9.12
N ASN A 91 9.38 10.14 10.16
CA ASN A 91 10.02 10.35 11.46
C ASN A 91 11.55 10.37 11.36
N ARG A 92 12.13 9.48 10.54
CA ARG A 92 13.57 9.42 10.32
C ARG A 92 14.13 10.68 9.63
N MET A 93 13.41 11.23 8.66
CA MET A 93 13.77 12.47 8.00
C MET A 93 13.72 13.66 8.98
N GLU A 94 12.67 13.76 9.80
CA GLU A 94 12.50 14.85 10.76
C GLU A 94 13.59 14.88 11.85
N LEU A 95 14.19 13.73 12.19
CA LEU A 95 15.32 13.69 13.14
C LEU A 95 16.55 14.46 12.64
N ASN A 96 16.82 14.46 11.34
CA ASN A 96 17.88 15.26 10.73
C ASN A 96 17.67 15.35 9.19
N PRO A 97 16.96 16.38 8.70
CA PRO A 97 16.55 16.45 7.30
C PRO A 97 17.73 16.61 6.34
N ASP A 98 18.77 17.38 6.72
CA ASP A 98 19.95 17.59 5.86
C ASP A 98 20.70 16.28 5.64
N ARG A 99 20.99 15.53 6.71
CA ARG A 99 21.65 14.23 6.61
C ARG A 99 20.80 13.25 5.81
N PHE A 100 19.49 13.19 6.10
CA PHE A 100 18.59 12.25 5.43
C PHE A 100 18.53 12.52 3.92
N LEU A 101 18.22 13.75 3.52
CA LEU A 101 18.05 14.11 2.11
C LEU A 101 19.35 13.99 1.31
N ARG A 102 20.49 14.41 1.88
CA ARG A 102 21.76 14.42 1.14
C ARG A 102 22.51 13.10 1.15
N ARG A 103 22.39 12.28 2.22
CA ARG A 103 23.23 11.09 2.40
C ARG A 103 22.43 9.79 2.38
N GLU A 104 21.26 9.77 3.02
CA GLU A 104 20.50 8.52 3.21
C GLU A 104 19.56 8.25 2.03
N LEU A 105 18.76 9.24 1.64
CA LEU A 105 17.72 9.13 0.62
C LEU A 105 18.25 8.63 -0.74
N PRO A 106 19.36 9.14 -1.31
CA PRO A 106 19.84 8.67 -2.62
C PRO A 106 20.14 7.16 -2.62
N THR A 107 20.77 6.66 -1.55
CA THR A 107 21.09 5.23 -1.39
C THR A 107 19.81 4.39 -1.23
N LEU A 108 18.85 4.87 -0.44
CA LEU A 108 17.57 4.20 -0.22
C LEU A 108 16.74 4.11 -1.51
N LEU A 109 16.72 5.19 -2.30
CA LEU A 109 16.05 5.21 -3.61
C LEU A 109 16.71 4.25 -4.57
N ARG A 110 18.04 4.22 -4.65
CA ARG A 110 18.75 3.29 -5.54
C ARG A 110 18.45 1.82 -5.20
N ARG A 111 18.53 1.44 -3.93
CA ARG A 111 18.15 0.10 -3.47
C ARG A 111 16.67 -0.23 -3.73
N SER A 112 15.78 0.75 -3.56
CA SER A 112 14.35 0.56 -3.85
C SER A 112 14.12 0.30 -5.34
N ALA A 113 14.82 1.03 -6.21
CA ALA A 113 14.68 0.88 -7.65
C ALA A 113 15.35 -0.42 -8.15
N GLU A 114 16.42 -0.93 -7.52
CA GLU A 114 16.95 -2.28 -7.78
C GLU A 114 15.88 -3.35 -7.52
N LYS A 115 15.18 -3.26 -6.38
CA LYS A 115 14.10 -4.19 -6.06
C LYS A 115 12.90 -4.06 -7.00
N LEU A 116 12.59 -2.86 -7.45
CA LEU A 116 11.51 -2.65 -8.41
C LEU A 116 11.86 -3.18 -9.81
N ALA A 117 13.12 -3.05 -10.22
CA ALA A 117 13.63 -3.56 -11.50
C ALA A 117 13.40 -5.07 -11.64
N GLU A 118 13.63 -5.84 -10.57
CA GLU A 118 13.31 -7.27 -10.51
C GLU A 118 11.82 -7.56 -10.78
N VAL A 119 10.91 -6.70 -10.30
CA VAL A 119 9.45 -6.86 -10.44
C VAL A 119 8.97 -6.52 -11.84
N VAL A 120 9.53 -5.47 -12.46
CA VAL A 120 9.10 -5.00 -13.79
C VAL A 120 9.92 -5.60 -14.94
N GLY A 121 10.97 -6.35 -14.64
CA GLY A 121 11.84 -6.99 -15.65
C GLY A 121 12.71 -5.99 -16.40
N ALA A 122 13.25 -4.98 -15.71
CA ALA A 122 14.13 -3.95 -16.29
C ALA A 122 15.54 -4.03 -15.69
N ASP A 123 16.51 -3.34 -16.30
CA ASP A 123 17.81 -3.12 -15.70
C ASP A 123 17.70 -2.12 -14.54
N SER A 124 18.45 -2.33 -13.46
CA SER A 124 18.34 -1.50 -12.25
C SER A 124 18.61 -0.03 -12.54
N GLU A 125 19.58 0.25 -13.40
CA GLU A 125 20.01 1.60 -13.76
C GLU A 125 18.96 2.36 -14.59
N ASP A 126 18.03 1.64 -15.23
CA ASP A 126 16.98 2.21 -16.06
C ASP A 126 15.69 2.52 -15.27
N VAL A 127 15.66 2.19 -13.96
CA VAL A 127 14.52 2.46 -13.09
C VAL A 127 14.75 3.73 -12.27
N VAL A 128 13.84 4.70 -12.46
CA VAL A 128 13.81 5.98 -11.75
C VAL A 128 12.42 6.24 -11.16
N PHE A 129 12.36 7.02 -10.06
CA PHE A 129 11.11 7.42 -9.43
C PHE A 129 10.70 8.82 -9.86
N VAL A 130 9.43 8.96 -10.26
CA VAL A 130 8.78 10.24 -10.58
C VAL A 130 7.50 10.41 -9.78
N PRO A 131 6.99 11.64 -9.56
CA PRO A 131 5.81 11.87 -8.73
C PRO A 131 4.53 11.15 -9.20
N ASN A 132 4.34 11.01 -10.52
CA ASN A 132 3.19 10.33 -11.10
C ASN A 132 3.41 10.05 -12.61
N ILE A 133 2.47 9.32 -13.20
CA ILE A 133 2.48 8.93 -14.63
C ILE A 133 2.56 10.16 -15.53
N SER A 134 1.73 11.18 -15.30
CA SER A 134 1.71 12.39 -16.12
C SER A 134 3.05 13.14 -16.09
N HIS A 135 3.74 13.15 -14.96
CA HIS A 135 5.07 13.72 -14.83
C HIS A 135 6.10 12.94 -15.67
N GLY A 136 6.07 11.60 -15.61
CA GLY A 136 6.95 10.75 -16.42
C GLY A 136 6.76 10.97 -17.92
N VAL A 137 5.51 11.00 -18.40
CA VAL A 137 5.20 11.27 -19.81
C VAL A 137 5.71 12.66 -20.23
N ASN A 138 5.47 13.69 -19.42
CA ASN A 138 5.95 15.05 -19.71
C ASN A 138 7.48 15.14 -19.74
N ALA A 139 8.18 14.40 -18.87
CA ALA A 139 9.63 14.38 -18.85
C ALA A 139 10.21 13.85 -20.17
N VAL A 140 9.66 12.74 -20.68
CA VAL A 140 10.08 12.16 -21.97
C VAL A 140 9.77 13.10 -23.13
N LEU A 141 8.55 13.63 -23.22
CA LEU A 141 8.17 14.51 -24.32
C LEU A 141 9.06 15.75 -24.41
N ARG A 142 9.43 16.33 -23.26
CA ARG A 142 10.29 17.53 -23.19
C ARG A 142 11.78 17.24 -23.40
N SER A 143 12.21 15.98 -23.41
CA SER A 143 13.61 15.61 -23.67
C SER A 143 13.89 15.28 -25.14
N MET A 144 12.85 15.31 -25.99
CA MET A 144 12.93 14.98 -27.41
C MET A 144 12.95 16.21 -28.33
N ASP A 145 12.89 17.41 -27.75
CA ASP A 145 13.13 18.68 -28.43
C ASP A 145 14.63 18.97 -28.55
#